data_AF-A0A3D3X1D2-F1
#
_entry.id   AF-A0A3D3X1D2-F1
#
_cell.length_a   1.000
_cell.length_b   1.000
_cell.length_c   1.000
_cell.angle_alpha   90.00
_cell.angle_beta   90.00
_cell.angle_gamma   90.00
#
_symmetry.space_group_name_H-M   'P 1'
#
loop_
_entity.id
_entity.type
_entity.pdbx_description
1 polymer ?
#
loop_
_entity_poly.entity_id
_entity_poly.type
_entity_poly.pdbx_seq_one_letter_code
_entity_poly.pdbx_strand_id
1 'polypeptide(L)'
;MVMAVRHGVPMREVARKFQVALGTVQLWVRRAGDKRLDRVDLADKPCSPGVPANRTSRELEDLVLAIRRELKELSDLGEYGAEAIYRELVIRGVKKPPVVRTIGRILERRGALDGHKRVRRLPPPRGWY
;
A
#
# COMPACT_ATOMS: atom_id res chain seq x y z
N MET A 1 -0.20 30.67 -7.82
CA MET A 1 -0.36 30.81 -6.35
C MET A 1 0.96 30.71 -5.59
N VAL A 2 1.62 29.54 -5.54
CA VAL A 2 2.86 29.34 -4.75
C VAL A 2 3.99 30.28 -5.18
N MET A 3 4.16 30.48 -6.49
CA MET A 3 5.14 31.43 -7.04
C MET A 3 4.94 32.86 -6.49
N ALA A 4 3.69 33.34 -6.43
CA ALA A 4 3.37 34.66 -5.89
C ALA A 4 3.74 34.79 -4.40
N VAL A 5 3.51 33.73 -3.62
CA VAL A 5 3.93 33.70 -2.21
C VAL A 5 5.47 33.72 -2.08
N ARG A 6 6.19 33.00 -2.95
CA ARG A 6 7.67 33.02 -2.97
C ARG A 6 8.25 34.37 -3.39
N HIS A 7 7.54 35.15 -4.19
CA HIS A 7 7.90 36.53 -4.51
C HIS A 7 7.53 37.53 -3.41
N GLY A 8 7.06 37.08 -2.24
CA GLY A 8 6.80 37.92 -1.08
C GLY A 8 5.37 38.46 -0.96
N VAL A 9 4.45 38.06 -1.85
CA VAL A 9 3.03 38.45 -1.74
C VAL A 9 2.39 37.74 -0.54
N PRO A 10 1.67 38.44 0.35
CA PRO A 10 1.05 37.81 1.50
C PRO A 10 0.02 36.76 1.09
N MET A 11 0.01 35.61 1.77
CA MET A 11 -0.84 34.47 1.41
C MET A 11 -2.34 34.80 1.38
N ARG A 12 -2.80 35.75 2.21
CA ARG A 12 -4.20 36.23 2.23
C ARG A 12 -4.57 37.01 0.96
N GLU A 13 -3.64 37.76 0.40
CA GLU A 13 -3.84 38.50 -0.84
C GLU A 13 -3.84 37.55 -2.03
N VAL A 14 -2.94 36.55 -2.03
CA VAL A 14 -2.96 35.46 -3.02
C VAL A 14 -4.29 34.70 -2.96
N ALA A 15 -4.81 34.38 -1.76
CA ALA A 15 -6.11 33.73 -1.60
C ALA A 15 -7.25 34.54 -2.24
N ARG A 16 -7.29 35.85 -2.00
CA ARG A 16 -8.28 36.76 -2.61
C ARG A 16 -8.14 36.85 -4.13
N LYS A 17 -6.90 37.00 -4.64
CA LYS A 17 -6.63 37.13 -6.09
C LYS A 17 -7.02 35.86 -6.85
N PHE A 18 -6.77 34.69 -6.28
CA PHE A 18 -7.06 33.40 -6.90
C PHE A 18 -8.41 32.80 -6.49
N GLN A 19 -9.23 33.54 -5.70
CA GLN A 19 -10.56 33.11 -5.26
C GLN A 19 -10.59 31.74 -4.58
N VAL A 20 -9.62 31.48 -3.70
CA VAL A 20 -9.53 30.22 -2.93
C VAL A 20 -9.41 30.50 -1.44
N ALA A 21 -9.76 29.51 -0.62
CA ALA A 21 -9.57 29.61 0.83
C ALA A 21 -8.08 29.75 1.19
N LEU A 22 -7.79 30.47 2.29
CA LEU A 22 -6.42 30.62 2.80
C LEU A 22 -5.76 29.26 3.10
N GLY A 23 -6.53 28.31 3.65
CA GLY A 23 -6.04 26.95 3.94
C GLY A 23 -5.54 26.23 2.68
N THR A 24 -6.17 26.46 1.53
CA THR A 24 -5.71 25.93 0.23
C THR A 24 -4.34 26.51 -0.10
N VAL A 25 -4.16 27.83 -0.05
CA VAL A 25 -2.84 28.48 -0.30
C VAL A 25 -1.76 27.90 0.62
N GLN A 26 -2.05 27.81 1.93
CA GLN A 26 -1.11 27.28 2.93
C GLN A 26 -0.74 25.81 2.65
N LEU A 27 -1.71 24.97 2.28
CA LEU A 27 -1.48 23.58 1.89
C LEU A 27 -0.52 23.49 0.71
N TRP A 28 -0.76 24.26 -0.35
CA TRP A 28 0.07 24.26 -1.56
C TRP A 28 1.48 24.79 -1.29
N VAL A 29 1.63 25.84 -0.48
CA VAL A 29 2.95 26.37 -0.09
C VAL A 29 3.71 25.34 0.76
N ARG A 30 3.05 24.71 1.75
CA ARG A 30 3.66 23.66 2.57
C ARG A 30 4.10 22.45 1.72
N ARG A 31 3.29 22.05 0.74
CA ARG A 31 3.59 20.94 -0.16
C ARG A 31 4.76 21.26 -1.10
N ALA A 32 4.86 22.50 -1.58
CA ALA A 32 5.96 22.95 -2.42
C ALA A 32 7.29 23.10 -1.66
N GLY A 33 7.25 23.48 -0.37
CA GLY A 33 8.45 23.71 0.45
C GLY A 33 9.44 24.63 -0.27
N ASP A 34 10.73 24.24 -0.30
CA ASP A 34 11.80 24.92 -1.05
C ASP A 34 12.06 24.30 -2.44
N LYS A 35 11.27 23.32 -2.85
CA LYS A 35 11.49 22.60 -4.12
C LYS A 35 11.20 23.51 -5.31
N ARG A 36 11.93 23.37 -6.42
CA ARG A 36 11.56 24.00 -7.70
C ARG A 36 10.15 23.57 -8.10
N LEU A 37 9.30 24.51 -8.53
CA LEU A 37 7.88 24.26 -8.80
C LEU A 37 7.66 23.16 -9.83
N ASP A 38 8.54 23.06 -10.84
CA ASP A 38 8.51 22.01 -11.88
C ASP A 38 8.73 20.59 -11.31
N ARG A 39 9.24 20.47 -10.08
CA ARG A 39 9.49 19.21 -9.37
C ARG A 39 8.51 18.97 -8.22
N VAL A 40 7.56 19.88 -8.00
CA VAL A 40 6.54 19.71 -6.97
C VAL A 40 5.40 18.91 -7.57
N ASP A 41 5.10 17.78 -6.96
CA ASP A 41 3.89 17.04 -7.27
C ASP A 41 2.67 17.80 -6.73
N LEU A 42 1.95 18.43 -7.67
CA LEU A 42 0.76 19.22 -7.42
C LEU A 42 -0.54 18.41 -7.60
N ALA A 43 -0.48 17.08 -7.78
CA ALA A 43 -1.68 16.27 -7.87
C ALA A 43 -2.49 16.31 -6.56
N ASP A 44 -3.80 16.09 -6.66
CA ASP A 44 -4.61 15.90 -5.47
C ASP A 44 -4.15 14.65 -4.72
N LYS A 45 -3.96 14.77 -3.39
CA LYS A 45 -3.49 13.67 -2.55
C LYS A 45 -4.29 13.65 -1.26
N PRO A 46 -4.66 12.46 -0.77
CA PRO A 46 -5.33 12.33 0.51
C PRO A 46 -4.47 12.95 1.62
N CYS A 47 -5.12 13.61 2.57
CA CYS A 47 -4.47 14.09 3.80
C CYS A 47 -4.12 12.94 4.76
N SER A 48 -4.65 11.75 4.54
CA SER A 48 -4.35 10.57 5.34
C SER A 48 -3.02 9.92 4.91
N PRO A 49 -2.31 9.25 5.84
CA PRO A 49 -1.19 8.40 5.47
C PRO A 49 -1.60 7.39 4.40
N GLY A 50 -0.79 7.23 3.36
CA GLY A 50 -1.04 6.22 2.32
C GLY A 50 -0.98 4.77 2.82
N VAL A 51 -0.59 4.57 4.10
CA VAL A 51 -0.45 3.27 4.74
C VAL A 51 -1.02 3.32 6.16
N PRO A 52 -1.85 2.35 6.58
CA PRO A 52 -2.34 2.26 7.96
C PRO A 52 -1.21 2.12 8.98
N ALA A 53 -1.33 2.78 10.13
CA ALA A 53 -0.32 2.76 11.20
C ALA A 53 -0.11 1.36 11.82
N ASN A 54 -1.13 0.51 11.77
CA ASN A 54 -1.09 -0.87 12.27
C ASN A 54 -0.62 -1.89 11.21
N ARG A 55 -0.03 -1.43 10.10
CA ARG A 55 0.53 -2.34 9.10
C ARG A 55 1.72 -3.09 9.69
N THR A 56 1.78 -4.38 9.40
CA THR A 56 2.95 -5.23 9.68
C THR A 56 4.23 -4.62 9.11
N SER A 57 5.32 -4.69 9.87
CA SER A 57 6.62 -4.19 9.42
C SER A 57 7.06 -4.89 8.13
N ARG A 58 7.82 -4.19 7.28
CA ARG A 58 8.33 -4.76 6.03
C ARG A 58 9.20 -6.00 6.28
N GLU A 59 10.05 -5.93 7.31
CA GLU A 59 10.90 -7.04 7.74
C GLU A 59 10.10 -8.31 8.04
N LEU A 60 8.96 -8.19 8.73
CA LEU A 60 8.09 -9.32 9.04
C LEU A 60 7.37 -9.85 7.78
N GLU A 61 6.97 -8.96 6.86
CA GLU A 61 6.41 -9.38 5.57
C GLU A 61 7.45 -10.14 4.74
N ASP A 62 8.70 -9.70 4.75
CA ASP A 62 9.79 -10.32 4.00
C ASP A 62 10.18 -11.67 4.63
N LEU A 63 10.15 -11.79 5.96
CA LEU A 63 10.31 -13.07 6.68
C LEU A 63 9.19 -14.07 6.31
N VAL A 64 7.93 -13.63 6.24
CA VAL A 64 6.81 -14.46 5.78
C VAL A 64 7.05 -15.01 4.38
N LEU A 65 7.60 -14.19 3.47
CA LEU A 65 7.94 -14.64 2.12
C LEU A 65 9.13 -15.60 2.09
N ALA A 66 10.15 -15.38 2.92
CA ALA A 66 11.29 -16.29 3.04
C ALA A 66 10.84 -17.68 3.51
N ILE A 67 10.05 -17.73 4.58
CA ILE A 67 9.46 -18.97 5.10
C ILE A 67 8.62 -19.67 4.04
N ARG A 68 7.81 -18.93 3.27
CA ARG A 68 7.02 -19.53 2.17
C ARG A 68 7.92 -20.22 1.13
N ARG A 69 9.06 -19.60 0.77
CA ARG A 69 10.00 -20.16 -0.21
C ARG A 69 10.67 -21.41 0.36
N GLU A 70 11.15 -21.34 1.59
CA GLU A 70 11.76 -22.48 2.28
C GLU A 70 10.78 -23.65 2.39
N LEU A 71 9.54 -23.40 2.82
CA LEU A 71 8.50 -24.43 2.88
C LEU A 71 8.15 -25.00 1.51
N LYS A 72 8.23 -24.20 0.44
CA LYS A 72 7.98 -24.70 -0.93
C LYS A 72 9.10 -25.61 -1.43
N GLU A 73 10.34 -25.37 -1.01
CA GLU A 73 11.51 -26.15 -1.41
C GLU A 73 11.72 -27.40 -0.54
N LEU A 74 11.38 -27.31 0.76
CA LEU A 74 11.68 -28.35 1.76
C LEU A 74 10.48 -29.24 2.10
N SER A 75 9.24 -28.81 1.85
CA SER A 75 8.07 -29.61 2.21
C SER A 75 7.81 -30.70 1.18
N ASP A 76 7.99 -31.95 1.59
CA ASP A 76 7.65 -33.13 0.79
C ASP A 76 6.18 -33.16 0.37
N LEU A 77 5.30 -32.58 1.19
CA LEU A 77 3.85 -32.52 0.98
C LEU A 77 3.39 -31.22 0.31
N GLY A 78 4.29 -30.27 0.04
CA GLY A 78 3.97 -28.98 -0.56
C GLY A 78 3.14 -28.05 0.36
N GLU A 79 3.28 -28.17 1.68
CA GLU A 79 2.58 -27.30 2.63
C GLU A 79 3.27 -25.93 2.77
N TYR A 80 2.91 -24.97 1.92
CA TYR A 80 3.43 -23.58 1.97
C TYR A 80 2.32 -22.53 2.18
N GLY A 81 1.14 -22.97 2.63
CA GLY A 81 -0.01 -22.11 2.92
C GLY A 81 0.16 -21.22 4.14
N ALA A 82 -0.79 -20.30 4.37
CA ALA A 82 -0.73 -19.35 5.49
C ALA A 82 -0.67 -20.03 6.86
N GLU A 83 -1.29 -21.21 7.02
CA GLU A 83 -1.24 -22.00 8.26
C GLU A 83 0.13 -22.66 8.50
N ALA A 84 0.78 -23.17 7.44
CA ALA A 84 2.12 -23.72 7.53
C ALA A 84 3.13 -22.62 7.92
N ILE A 85 3.02 -21.46 7.28
CA ILE A 85 3.84 -20.29 7.62
C ILE A 85 3.61 -19.84 9.07
N TYR A 86 2.36 -19.85 9.54
CA TYR A 86 2.07 -19.49 10.93
C TYR A 86 2.74 -20.46 11.92
N ARG A 87 2.64 -21.77 11.68
CA ARG A 87 3.30 -22.79 12.50
C ARG A 87 4.81 -22.56 12.54
N GLU A 88 5.42 -22.29 11.40
CA GLU A 88 6.86 -22.05 11.29
C GLU A 88 7.31 -20.77 12.00
N LEU A 89 6.51 -19.69 11.94
CA LEU A 89 6.79 -18.45 12.69
C LEU A 89 6.75 -18.67 14.21
N VAL A 90 5.86 -19.55 14.68
CA VAL A 90 5.77 -19.93 16.10
C VAL A 90 6.98 -20.78 16.50
N ILE A 91 7.36 -21.76 15.67
CA ILE A 91 8.55 -22.60 15.89
C ILE A 91 9.83 -21.75 15.97
N ARG A 92 9.95 -20.75 15.11
CA ARG A 92 11.08 -19.79 15.12
C ARG A 92 11.03 -18.77 16.26
N GLY A 93 10.02 -18.82 17.13
CA GLY A 93 9.95 -17.99 18.33
C GLY A 93 9.64 -16.51 18.06
N VAL A 94 8.99 -16.18 16.95
CA VAL A 94 8.59 -14.79 16.67
C VAL A 94 7.62 -14.32 17.75
N LYS A 95 7.98 -13.27 18.51
CA LYS A 95 7.24 -12.82 19.71
C LYS A 95 5.76 -12.50 19.48
N LYS A 96 5.41 -12.00 18.30
CA LYS A 96 4.04 -11.62 17.91
C LYS A 96 3.80 -12.04 16.45
N PRO A 97 3.53 -13.32 16.19
CA PRO A 97 3.29 -13.77 14.83
C PRO A 97 1.96 -13.17 14.35
N PRO A 98 1.89 -12.70 13.09
CA PRO A 98 0.64 -12.25 12.51
C PRO A 98 -0.33 -13.43 12.41
N VAL A 99 -1.61 -13.18 12.66
CA VAL A 99 -2.64 -14.21 12.50
C VAL A 99 -2.70 -14.72 11.05
N VAL A 100 -3.16 -15.96 10.85
CA VAL A 100 -3.25 -16.64 9.54
C VAL A 100 -3.89 -15.75 8.46
N ARG A 101 -4.98 -15.05 8.80
CA ARG A 101 -5.63 -14.09 7.87
C ARG A 101 -4.72 -12.94 7.45
N THR A 102 -3.91 -12.43 8.36
CA THR A 102 -2.93 -11.36 8.08
C THR A 102 -1.80 -11.90 7.21
N ILE A 103 -1.32 -13.13 7.45
CA ILE A 103 -0.36 -13.80 6.57
C ILE A 103 -0.92 -13.92 5.15
N GLY A 104 -2.16 -14.38 4.99
CA GLY A 104 -2.84 -14.44 3.69
C GLY A 104 -2.89 -13.08 2.98
N ARG A 105 -3.22 -12.00 3.72
CA ARG A 105 -3.20 -10.63 3.17
C ARG A 105 -1.80 -10.15 2.80
N ILE A 106 -0.77 -10.52 3.55
CA ILE A 106 0.62 -10.21 3.22
C ILE A 106 1.00 -10.89 1.90
N LEU A 107 0.66 -12.17 1.75
CA LEU A 107 0.92 -12.92 0.51
C LEU A 107 0.19 -12.32 -0.69
N GLU A 108 -1.09 -11.97 -0.54
CA GLU A 108 -1.88 -11.31 -1.59
C GLU A 108 -1.26 -9.98 -2.01
N ARG A 109 -0.94 -9.10 -1.05
CA ARG A 109 -0.30 -7.79 -1.34
C ARG A 109 1.06 -7.91 -2.02
N ARG A 110 1.80 -8.98 -1.73
CA ARG A 110 3.12 -9.25 -2.30
C ARG A 110 3.05 -10.10 -3.58
N GLY A 111 1.85 -10.43 -4.06
CA GLY A 111 1.65 -11.22 -5.28
C GLY A 111 2.10 -12.67 -5.16
N ALA A 112 2.25 -13.18 -3.94
CA ALA A 112 2.74 -14.53 -3.65
C ALA A 112 1.61 -15.52 -3.31
N LEU A 113 0.34 -15.13 -3.53
CA LEU A 113 -0.80 -16.03 -3.37
C LEU A 113 -0.97 -16.84 -4.66
N ASP A 114 -0.88 -18.17 -4.57
CA ASP A 114 -1.20 -19.08 -5.66
C ASP A 114 -2.73 -19.18 -5.80
N GLY A 115 -3.33 -18.06 -6.24
CA GLY A 115 -4.75 -17.95 -6.44
C GLY A 115 -5.11 -18.38 -7.85
N HIS A 116 -5.71 -19.56 -7.98
CA HIS A 116 -6.62 -19.81 -9.10
C HIS A 116 -7.76 -18.79 -9.00
N LYS A 117 -7.66 -17.67 -9.74
CA LYS A 117 -8.80 -16.78 -9.91
C LYS A 117 -9.94 -17.61 -10.46
N ARG A 118 -11.10 -17.58 -9.79
CA ARG A 118 -12.29 -18.24 -10.31
C ARG A 118 -12.61 -17.64 -11.67
N VAL A 119 -12.30 -18.38 -12.74
CA VAL A 119 -12.64 -17.99 -14.11
C VAL A 119 -14.14 -18.21 -14.27
N ARG A 120 -14.90 -17.13 -14.23
CA ARG A 120 -16.31 -17.16 -14.64
C ARG A 120 -16.34 -17.23 -16.16
N ARG A 121 -16.57 -18.42 -16.70
CA ARG A 121 -16.84 -18.60 -18.12
C ARG A 121 -18.29 -18.19 -18.38
N LEU A 122 -18.53 -17.56 -19.52
CA LEU A 122 -19.90 -17.33 -19.97
C LEU A 122 -20.63 -18.67 -20.08
N PRO A 123 -21.96 -18.70 -19.84
CA PRO A 123 -22.73 -19.90 -20.12
C PRO A 123 -22.55 -20.29 -21.61
N PRO A 124 -22.59 -21.59 -21.94
CA PRO A 124 -22.53 -22.04 -23.32
C PRO A 124 -23.71 -21.44 -24.13
N PRO A 125 -23.58 -21.32 -25.46
CA PRO A 125 -24.65 -20.83 -26.32
C PRO A 125 -25.93 -21.67 -26.19
N ARG A 126 -27.10 -21.05 -26.46
CA ARG A 126 -28.37 -21.80 -26.58
C ARG A 126 -28.24 -22.85 -27.69
N GLY A 127 -28.59 -24.10 -27.40
CA GLY A 127 -28.52 -25.23 -28.34
C GLY A 127 -27.30 -26.15 -28.22
N TRP A 128 -26.57 -26.09 -27.10
CA TRP A 128 -25.42 -26.97 -26.81
C TRP A 128 -25.81 -28.36 -26.24
N TYR A 129 -27.10 -28.63 -26.05
CA TYR A 129 -27.65 -29.92 -25.61
C TYR A 129 -28.30 -30.66 -26.78
#